data_AF-A0ABD2DBX0-F1
#
_entry.id   AF-A0ABD2DBX0-F1
#
_cell.length_a   1.000
_cell.length_b   1.000
_cell.length_c   1.000
_cell.angle_alpha   90.00
_cell.angle_beta   90.00
_cell.angle_gamma   90.00
#
_symmetry.space_group_name_H-M   'P 1'
#
loop_
_entity.id
_entity.type
_entity.pdbx_description
1 polymer ?
#
loop_
_entity_poly.entity_id
_entity_poly.type
_entity_poly.pdbx_seq_one_letter_code
_entity_poly.pdbx_strand_id
1 'polypeptide(L)'
;MAAVAPAALARLAAAFLLLVAQVACEYGMVHVISETGGPKGKDYCILYNPQWAHLPHDLGKASLLQLRNWTASLLCSPTDLPAYGFSNQIPLVARGNCTFYEKVRLAQGSGARGLLVVSKEKLVPPGGNKTQYDEIGIPVALLSYKDMLDIFRRFGRAVRVALYAPNEPVLDYNMVVIFIMAVGTVAIGGHWAGSRDVKKRYMKHKRDDGLEKQEDEAVDVTPVMTCVFVVMCCSMLVLLYYFYDHLVYVVIGIFCLASSTGLYSCLAPFVRRLPFCKCRVPDNSLPYFHKRPQARMLLLALFCVAVSVVWGIFRNEDHLRHRAPGDIYGPGPHAAWPACPPLPGALHAGDELRCGTLAPGAGCVLDGQRLC
;
A
#
# COMPACT_ATOMS: atom_id res chain seq x y z
N MET A 1 -39.11 12.70 22.36
CA MET A 1 -39.03 11.81 21.17
C MET A 1 -37.78 10.93 21.26
N ALA A 2 -37.76 9.96 22.18
CA ALA A 2 -36.53 9.27 22.62
C ALA A 2 -36.51 7.74 22.35
N ALA A 3 -37.15 7.27 21.29
CA ALA A 3 -37.29 5.81 21.04
C ALA A 3 -36.92 5.33 19.61
N VAL A 4 -36.38 6.20 18.74
CA VAL A 4 -36.09 5.83 17.33
C VAL A 4 -34.59 5.54 17.08
N ALA A 5 -33.72 5.98 17.98
CA ALA A 5 -32.27 5.83 17.85
C ALA A 5 -31.71 4.39 17.83
N PRO A 6 -32.20 3.43 18.66
CA PRO A 6 -31.57 2.10 18.71
C PRO A 6 -31.88 1.24 17.47
N ALA A 7 -33.06 1.41 16.86
CA ALA A 7 -33.46 0.65 15.68
C ALA A 7 -32.71 1.08 14.40
N ALA A 8 -32.39 2.37 14.27
CA ALA A 8 -31.63 2.89 13.14
C ALA A 8 -30.14 2.46 13.19
N LEU A 9 -29.55 2.48 14.39
CA LEU A 9 -28.18 2.01 14.63
C LEU A 9 -28.06 0.50 14.42
N ALA A 10 -29.04 -0.29 14.88
CA ALA A 10 -29.08 -1.74 14.64
C ALA A 10 -29.23 -2.09 13.15
N ARG A 11 -30.01 -1.32 12.39
CA ARG A 11 -30.19 -1.52 10.94
C ARG A 11 -28.96 -1.14 10.13
N LEU A 12 -28.25 -0.08 10.51
CA LEU A 12 -26.97 0.30 9.90
C LEU A 12 -25.86 -0.71 10.23
N ALA A 13 -25.81 -1.20 11.47
CA ALA A 13 -24.88 -2.26 11.87
C ALA A 13 -25.18 -3.58 11.14
N ALA A 14 -26.45 -3.96 10.98
CA ALA A 14 -26.85 -5.14 10.21
C ALA A 14 -26.54 -4.99 8.72
N ALA A 15 -26.75 -3.81 8.13
CA ALA A 15 -26.38 -3.52 6.74
C ALA A 15 -24.86 -3.54 6.53
N PHE A 16 -24.09 -3.04 7.51
CA PHE A 16 -22.62 -3.12 7.50
C PHE A 16 -22.14 -4.58 7.62
N LEU A 17 -22.73 -5.37 8.53
CA LEU A 17 -22.44 -6.80 8.68
C LEU A 17 -22.82 -7.62 7.43
N LEU A 18 -23.92 -7.26 6.74
CA LEU A 18 -24.33 -7.88 5.47
C LEU A 18 -23.41 -7.50 4.31
N LEU A 19 -22.84 -6.29 4.29
CA LEU A 19 -21.85 -5.89 3.28
C LEU A 19 -20.52 -6.62 3.42
N VAL A 20 -20.11 -6.96 4.65
CA VAL A 20 -18.85 -7.68 4.92
C VAL A 20 -18.92 -9.15 4.47
N ALA A 21 -20.12 -9.73 4.36
CA ALA A 21 -20.33 -11.15 4.10
C ALA A 21 -20.18 -11.60 2.63
N GLN A 22 -19.72 -10.74 1.71
CA GLN A 22 -19.70 -11.04 0.26
C GLN A 22 -18.30 -11.13 -0.37
N VAL A 23 -17.21 -11.12 0.40
CA VAL A 23 -15.86 -11.28 -0.18
C VAL A 23 -15.43 -12.75 -0.09
N ALA A 24 -15.77 -13.54 -1.10
CA ALA A 24 -15.36 -14.96 -1.22
C ALA A 24 -13.94 -15.13 -1.82
N CYS A 25 -13.11 -14.09 -1.74
CA CYS A 25 -11.78 -14.07 -2.33
C CYS A 25 -10.76 -13.75 -1.25
N GLU A 26 -9.74 -14.60 -1.12
CA GLU A 26 -8.64 -14.38 -0.18
C GLU A 26 -7.31 -14.18 -0.94
N TYR A 27 -6.43 -13.40 -0.33
CA TYR A 27 -5.09 -13.18 -0.83
C TYR A 27 -4.17 -14.28 -0.31
N GLY A 28 -3.36 -14.85 -1.20
CA GLY A 28 -2.35 -15.85 -0.86
C GLY A 28 -0.97 -15.41 -1.33
N MET A 29 0.02 -16.21 -0.99
CA MET A 29 1.41 -16.01 -1.38
C MET A 29 1.95 -17.27 -2.05
N VAL A 30 2.74 -17.07 -3.11
CA VAL A 30 3.58 -18.11 -3.70
C VAL A 30 5.03 -17.82 -3.37
N HIS A 31 5.65 -18.67 -2.56
CA HIS A 31 7.07 -18.62 -2.28
C HIS A 31 7.82 -19.33 -3.40
N VAL A 32 8.80 -18.66 -3.99
CA VAL A 32 9.53 -19.12 -5.16
C VAL A 32 11.01 -19.25 -4.83
N ILE A 33 11.59 -20.42 -5.09
CA ILE A 33 13.02 -20.71 -4.91
C ILE A 33 13.61 -21.34 -6.16
N SER A 34 14.89 -21.06 -6.42
CA SER A 34 15.63 -21.73 -7.50
C SER A 34 15.88 -23.20 -7.16
N GLU A 35 15.75 -24.08 -8.15
CA GLU A 35 16.03 -25.50 -8.00
C GLU A 35 17.53 -25.79 -7.84
N THR A 36 18.40 -24.96 -8.42
CA THR A 36 19.86 -25.17 -8.43
C THR A 36 20.59 -24.60 -7.21
N GLY A 37 19.85 -24.08 -6.21
CA GLY A 37 20.42 -23.30 -5.11
C GLY A 37 20.83 -21.91 -5.57
N GLY A 38 20.28 -20.86 -4.95
CA GLY A 38 20.44 -19.48 -5.38
C GLY A 38 20.06 -18.48 -4.27
N PRO A 39 19.88 -17.19 -4.59
CA PRO A 39 19.49 -16.17 -3.61
C PRO A 39 18.23 -16.58 -2.84
N LYS A 40 18.08 -16.04 -1.61
CA LYS A 40 16.91 -16.28 -0.73
C LYS A 40 15.61 -16.20 -1.55
N GLY A 41 14.71 -17.16 -1.32
CA GLY A 41 13.43 -17.24 -2.00
C GLY A 41 12.63 -15.95 -1.88
N LYS A 42 11.74 -15.72 -2.85
CA LYS A 42 10.91 -14.52 -2.90
C LYS A 42 9.44 -14.89 -2.94
N ASP A 43 8.63 -14.13 -2.20
CA ASP A 43 7.18 -14.27 -2.20
C ASP A 43 6.53 -13.37 -3.26
N TYR A 44 5.51 -13.90 -3.91
CA TYR A 44 4.66 -13.17 -4.84
C TYR A 44 3.20 -13.31 -4.45
N CYS A 45 2.44 -12.24 -4.59
CA CYS A 45 1.02 -12.24 -4.29
C CYS A 45 0.24 -13.04 -5.33
N ILE A 46 -0.68 -13.86 -4.84
CA ILE A 46 -1.62 -14.63 -5.65
C ILE A 46 -3.04 -14.41 -5.16
N LEU A 47 -3.99 -14.56 -6.06
CA LEU A 47 -5.40 -14.49 -5.74
C LEU A 47 -6.00 -15.89 -5.82
N TYR A 48 -6.56 -16.39 -4.74
CA TYR A 48 -7.13 -17.75 -4.69
C TYR A 48 -8.53 -17.74 -4.10
N ASN A 49 -9.23 -18.85 -4.30
CA ASN A 49 -10.53 -19.07 -3.69
C ASN A 49 -10.42 -20.19 -2.64
N PRO A 50 -10.58 -19.89 -1.34
CA PRO A 50 -10.48 -20.89 -0.27
C PRO A 50 -11.55 -21.98 -0.36
N GLN A 51 -12.67 -21.72 -1.06
CA GLN A 51 -13.74 -22.70 -1.26
C GLN A 51 -13.34 -23.85 -2.18
N TRP A 52 -12.30 -23.68 -3.01
CA TRP A 52 -11.87 -24.71 -3.98
C TRP A 52 -10.83 -25.63 -3.36
N ALA A 53 -9.85 -25.05 -2.67
CA ALA A 53 -8.92 -25.81 -1.85
C ALA A 53 -8.31 -24.90 -0.79
N HIS A 54 -8.15 -25.46 0.41
CA HIS A 54 -7.47 -24.76 1.50
C HIS A 54 -5.96 -24.78 1.29
N LEU A 55 -5.34 -23.61 1.45
CA LEU A 55 -3.90 -23.47 1.50
C LEU A 55 -3.41 -23.49 2.96
N PRO A 56 -2.25 -24.09 3.22
CA PRO A 56 -1.65 -24.04 4.55
C PRO A 56 -1.25 -22.61 4.89
N HIS A 57 -1.33 -22.24 6.17
CA HIS A 57 -0.94 -20.91 6.64
C HIS A 57 0.57 -20.74 6.79
N ASP A 58 1.28 -21.83 7.08
CA ASP A 58 2.73 -21.83 7.31
C ASP A 58 3.48 -22.33 6.08
N LEU A 59 4.54 -21.60 5.71
CA LEU A 59 5.44 -22.01 4.63
C LEU A 59 6.06 -23.40 4.88
N GLY A 60 6.37 -23.75 6.14
CA GLY A 60 6.97 -25.04 6.50
C GLY A 60 6.03 -26.24 6.34
N LYS A 61 4.71 -26.02 6.26
CA LYS A 61 3.70 -27.06 5.99
C LYS A 61 3.31 -27.11 4.51
N ALA A 62 3.71 -26.10 3.74
CA ALA A 62 3.41 -26.02 2.32
C ALA A 62 4.27 -27.01 1.52
N SER A 63 3.63 -27.73 0.59
CA SER A 63 4.33 -28.65 -0.30
C SER A 63 5.16 -27.90 -1.34
N LEU A 64 6.47 -28.10 -1.31
CA LEU A 64 7.39 -27.51 -2.27
C LEU A 64 7.41 -28.35 -3.57
N LEU A 65 6.75 -27.83 -4.61
CA LEU A 65 6.52 -28.52 -5.88
C LEU A 65 7.24 -27.82 -7.02
N GLN A 66 7.55 -28.54 -8.10
CA GLN A 66 8.20 -27.95 -9.27
C GLN A 66 7.19 -27.12 -10.08
N LEU A 67 7.57 -25.89 -10.41
CA LEU A 67 6.77 -25.00 -11.25
C LEU A 67 7.11 -25.24 -12.71
N ARG A 68 6.12 -25.66 -13.49
CA ARG A 68 6.29 -25.90 -14.93
C ARG A 68 5.67 -24.76 -15.73
N ASN A 69 6.49 -24.07 -16.51
CA ASN A 69 5.98 -23.04 -17.42
C ASN A 69 5.20 -23.71 -18.57
N TRP A 70 3.89 -23.48 -18.61
CA TRP A 70 2.98 -23.92 -19.66
C TRP A 70 2.16 -22.76 -20.24
N THR A 71 2.69 -21.53 -20.13
CA THR A 71 1.97 -20.30 -20.50
C THR A 71 1.77 -20.11 -22.00
N ALA A 72 2.45 -20.91 -22.83
CA ALA A 72 2.20 -20.97 -24.27
C ALA A 72 0.83 -21.58 -24.61
N SER A 73 0.26 -22.39 -23.70
CA SER A 73 -1.07 -22.97 -23.86
C SER A 73 -2.06 -22.33 -22.89
N LEU A 74 -3.34 -22.35 -23.29
CA LEU A 74 -4.46 -21.96 -22.46
C LEU A 74 -4.97 -23.11 -21.59
N LEU A 75 -4.59 -24.37 -21.85
CA LEU A 75 -5.11 -25.54 -21.14
C LEU A 75 -6.66 -25.58 -21.13
N CYS A 76 -7.26 -25.39 -22.31
CA CYS A 76 -8.72 -25.40 -22.47
C CYS A 76 -9.20 -26.71 -23.13
N SER A 77 -8.29 -27.50 -23.71
CA SER A 77 -8.60 -28.73 -24.42
C SER A 77 -7.69 -29.88 -23.96
N PRO A 78 -8.12 -31.15 -24.07
CA PRO A 78 -7.25 -32.29 -23.77
C PRO A 78 -6.00 -32.36 -24.66
N THR A 79 -6.05 -31.79 -25.86
CA THR A 79 -4.90 -31.69 -26.78
C THR A 79 -3.81 -30.75 -26.29
N ASP A 80 -4.12 -29.87 -25.33
CA ASP A 80 -3.16 -28.96 -24.70
C ASP A 80 -2.30 -29.63 -23.61
N LEU A 81 -2.62 -30.88 -23.26
CA LEU A 81 -1.95 -31.61 -22.20
C LEU A 81 -0.61 -32.18 -22.67
N PRO A 82 0.44 -32.15 -21.83
CA PRO A 82 1.67 -32.86 -22.11
C PRO A 82 1.44 -34.38 -22.11
N ALA A 83 2.18 -35.12 -22.95
CA ALA A 83 2.07 -36.57 -23.06
C ALA A 83 2.29 -37.33 -21.74
N TYR A 84 3.07 -36.75 -20.82
CA TYR A 84 3.42 -37.33 -19.52
C TYR A 84 2.59 -36.75 -18.34
N GLY A 85 1.65 -35.85 -18.63
CA GLY A 85 0.87 -35.13 -17.61
C GLY A 85 1.70 -34.15 -16.76
N PHE A 86 1.11 -33.67 -15.68
CA PHE A 86 1.72 -32.74 -14.71
C PHE A 86 2.00 -33.41 -13.35
N SER A 87 2.43 -34.67 -13.38
CA SER A 87 2.66 -35.50 -12.19
C SER A 87 3.56 -34.82 -11.15
N ASN A 88 3.01 -34.50 -9.97
CA ASN A 88 3.70 -33.80 -8.86
C ASN A 88 4.27 -32.41 -9.22
N GLN A 89 3.66 -31.73 -10.19
CA GLN A 89 4.06 -30.39 -10.62
C GLN A 89 2.90 -29.41 -10.51
N ILE A 90 3.24 -28.12 -10.53
CA ILE A 90 2.29 -27.02 -10.64
C ILE A 90 2.48 -26.40 -12.02
N PRO A 91 1.58 -26.66 -12.98
CA PRO A 91 1.59 -25.96 -14.26
C PRO A 91 1.20 -24.48 -14.09
N LEU A 92 1.94 -23.63 -14.81
CA LEU A 92 1.68 -22.21 -14.96
C LEU A 92 1.06 -21.98 -16.34
N VAL A 93 -0.22 -21.64 -16.41
CA VAL A 93 -0.98 -21.52 -17.68
C VAL A 93 -1.43 -20.08 -17.91
N ALA A 94 -1.65 -19.70 -19.16
CA ALA A 94 -2.20 -18.38 -19.47
C ALA A 94 -3.72 -18.33 -19.27
N ARG A 95 -4.21 -17.16 -18.81
CA ARG A 95 -5.65 -16.85 -18.84
C ARG A 95 -6.12 -16.82 -20.29
N GLY A 96 -7.27 -17.45 -20.54
CA GLY A 96 -7.87 -17.59 -21.86
C GLY A 96 -9.37 -17.40 -21.82
N ASN A 97 -10.04 -17.88 -22.86
CA ASN A 97 -11.49 -17.81 -23.05
C ASN A 97 -12.28 -18.92 -22.33
N CYS A 98 -11.61 -19.99 -21.85
CA CYS A 98 -12.24 -21.04 -21.05
C CYS A 98 -12.31 -20.68 -19.55
N THR A 99 -13.21 -21.35 -18.85
CA THR A 99 -13.45 -21.13 -17.42
C THR A 99 -12.29 -21.63 -16.55
N PHE A 100 -12.19 -21.10 -15.32
CA PHE A 100 -11.19 -21.61 -14.36
C PHE A 100 -11.45 -23.08 -14.01
N TYR A 101 -12.71 -23.49 -13.88
CA TYR A 101 -13.11 -24.86 -13.58
C TYR A 101 -12.61 -25.86 -14.65
N GLU A 102 -12.78 -25.55 -15.94
CA GLU A 102 -12.33 -26.43 -17.03
C GLU A 102 -10.81 -26.68 -17.00
N LYS A 103 -10.01 -25.61 -16.80
CA LYS A 103 -8.54 -25.72 -16.71
C LYS A 103 -8.13 -26.62 -15.55
N VAL A 104 -8.80 -26.48 -14.42
CA VAL A 104 -8.50 -27.20 -13.18
C VAL A 104 -8.84 -28.66 -13.32
N ARG A 105 -9.99 -28.98 -13.92
CA ARG A 105 -10.39 -30.35 -14.21
C ARG A 105 -9.37 -31.07 -15.09
N LEU A 106 -8.86 -30.40 -16.14
CA LEU A 106 -7.82 -30.95 -17.01
C LEU A 106 -6.48 -31.11 -16.26
N ALA A 107 -6.06 -30.09 -15.50
CA ALA A 107 -4.83 -30.13 -14.71
C ALA A 107 -4.87 -31.26 -13.67
N GLN A 108 -5.93 -31.35 -12.87
CA GLN A 108 -6.13 -32.38 -11.85
C GLN A 108 -6.20 -33.78 -12.47
N GLY A 109 -6.92 -33.95 -13.58
CA GLY A 109 -6.99 -35.21 -14.32
C GLY A 109 -5.64 -35.67 -14.87
N SER A 110 -4.71 -34.74 -15.10
CA SER A 110 -3.34 -35.03 -15.54
C SER A 110 -2.31 -35.17 -14.41
N GLY A 111 -2.77 -35.23 -13.15
CA GLY A 111 -1.90 -35.45 -11.98
C GLY A 111 -1.22 -34.20 -11.40
N ALA A 112 -1.68 -33.00 -11.78
CA ALA A 112 -1.19 -31.76 -11.17
C ALA A 112 -1.53 -31.68 -9.68
N ARG A 113 -0.69 -31.03 -8.89
CA ARG A 113 -0.91 -30.81 -7.44
C ARG A 113 -1.38 -29.40 -7.08
N GLY A 114 -1.51 -28.54 -8.08
CA GLY A 114 -1.99 -27.16 -8.00
C GLY A 114 -2.01 -26.55 -9.39
N LEU A 115 -2.71 -25.44 -9.58
CA LEU A 115 -2.76 -24.72 -10.85
C LEU A 115 -2.52 -23.22 -10.63
N LEU A 116 -1.58 -22.65 -11.38
CA LEU A 116 -1.36 -21.21 -11.40
C LEU A 116 -1.78 -20.62 -12.76
N VAL A 117 -2.70 -19.66 -12.73
CA VAL A 117 -3.23 -19.01 -13.94
C VAL A 117 -2.69 -17.59 -14.05
N VAL A 118 -1.99 -17.29 -15.14
CA VAL A 118 -1.37 -15.98 -15.37
C VAL A 118 -2.34 -15.05 -16.08
N SER A 119 -2.64 -13.91 -15.46
CA SER A 119 -3.51 -12.87 -16.05
C SER A 119 -2.68 -11.64 -16.45
N LYS A 120 -2.90 -11.14 -17.68
CA LYS A 120 -2.37 -9.83 -18.12
C LYS A 120 -3.25 -8.67 -17.66
N GLU A 121 -4.53 -8.93 -17.47
CA GLU A 121 -5.54 -7.99 -16.97
C GLU A 121 -5.69 -8.10 -15.45
N LYS A 122 -6.60 -7.30 -14.88
CA LYS A 122 -6.92 -7.33 -13.44
C LYS A 122 -7.17 -8.77 -12.96
N LEU A 123 -6.59 -9.09 -11.81
CA LEU A 123 -6.77 -10.36 -11.13
C LEU A 123 -8.23 -10.44 -10.68
N VAL A 124 -8.96 -11.44 -11.18
CA VAL A 124 -10.36 -11.70 -10.81
C VAL A 124 -10.38 -13.02 -10.04
N PRO A 125 -11.06 -13.10 -8.89
CA PRO A 125 -11.14 -14.34 -8.13
C PRO A 125 -11.58 -15.50 -9.02
N PRO A 126 -10.95 -16.69 -8.89
CA PRO A 126 -11.47 -17.88 -9.54
C PRO A 126 -12.80 -18.23 -8.88
N GLY A 127 -13.90 -18.03 -9.62
CA GLY A 127 -15.26 -18.30 -9.17
C GLY A 127 -15.89 -19.46 -9.95
N GLY A 128 -16.81 -20.18 -9.30
CA GLY A 128 -17.58 -21.26 -9.91
C GLY A 128 -18.88 -21.50 -9.15
N ASN A 129 -19.60 -22.57 -9.50
CA ASN A 129 -20.81 -22.99 -8.79
C ASN A 129 -20.47 -23.91 -7.62
N LYS A 130 -21.34 -23.96 -6.59
CA LYS A 130 -21.11 -24.79 -5.39
C LYS A 130 -20.84 -26.27 -5.71
N THR A 131 -21.58 -26.84 -6.65
CA THR A 131 -21.40 -28.24 -7.09
C THR A 131 -20.06 -28.49 -7.78
N GLN A 132 -19.43 -27.45 -8.33
CA GLN A 132 -18.11 -27.56 -8.97
C GLN A 132 -16.98 -27.55 -7.94
N TYR A 133 -17.23 -27.07 -6.72
CA TYR A 133 -16.22 -26.98 -5.67
C TYR A 133 -15.91 -28.35 -5.07
N ASP A 134 -16.92 -29.21 -4.91
CA ASP A 134 -16.77 -30.54 -4.34
C ASP A 134 -15.93 -31.49 -5.23
N GLU A 135 -15.83 -31.21 -6.53
CA GLU A 135 -15.04 -32.02 -7.48
C GLU A 135 -13.56 -31.60 -7.55
N ILE A 136 -13.23 -30.39 -7.12
CA ILE A 136 -11.87 -29.84 -7.21
C ILE A 136 -11.10 -30.20 -5.94
N GLY A 137 -9.95 -30.85 -6.11
CA GLY A 137 -9.07 -31.25 -5.01
C GLY A 137 -7.71 -30.53 -4.99
N ILE A 138 -7.47 -29.61 -5.93
CA ILE A 138 -6.18 -28.91 -6.07
C ILE A 138 -6.35 -27.39 -5.91
N PRO A 139 -5.40 -26.68 -5.28
CA PRO A 139 -5.46 -25.22 -5.15
C PRO A 139 -5.26 -24.53 -6.49
N VAL A 140 -6.06 -23.49 -6.69
CA VAL A 140 -6.09 -22.71 -7.94
C VAL A 140 -5.91 -21.25 -7.60
N ALA A 141 -4.88 -20.67 -8.17
CA ALA A 141 -4.47 -19.32 -7.85
C ALA A 141 -4.13 -18.54 -9.12
N LEU A 142 -4.44 -17.26 -9.13
CA LEU A 142 -4.06 -16.35 -10.19
C LEU A 142 -2.80 -15.59 -9.81
N LEU A 143 -1.92 -15.42 -10.81
CA LEU A 143 -0.68 -14.67 -10.72
C LEU A 143 -0.66 -13.57 -11.79
N SER A 144 -0.07 -12.42 -11.49
CA SER A 144 0.11 -11.36 -12.48
C SER A 144 1.13 -11.75 -13.55
N TYR A 145 0.92 -11.34 -14.79
CA TYR A 145 1.89 -11.53 -15.87
C TYR A 145 3.24 -10.87 -15.58
N LYS A 146 3.25 -9.75 -14.85
CA LYS A 146 4.49 -9.08 -14.45
C LYS A 146 5.30 -9.92 -13.46
N ASP A 147 4.61 -10.56 -12.51
CA ASP A 147 5.24 -11.40 -11.48
C ASP A 147 5.81 -12.68 -12.08
N MET A 148 5.09 -13.30 -13.03
CA MET A 148 5.62 -14.40 -13.83
C MET A 148 6.96 -14.03 -14.48
N LEU A 149 7.03 -12.87 -15.16
CA LEU A 149 8.26 -12.45 -15.84
C LEU A 149 9.40 -12.24 -14.85
N ASP A 150 9.12 -11.65 -13.68
CA ASP A 150 10.12 -11.46 -12.62
C ASP A 150 10.64 -12.80 -12.07
N ILE A 151 9.76 -13.79 -11.87
CA ILE A 151 10.13 -15.15 -11.43
C ILE A 151 11.15 -15.77 -12.38
N PHE A 152 10.83 -15.87 -13.67
CA PHE A 152 11.71 -16.53 -14.63
C PHE A 152 12.98 -15.74 -14.94
N ARG A 153 12.95 -14.40 -14.79
CA ARG A 153 14.15 -13.55 -14.90
C ARG A 153 15.11 -13.75 -13.73
N ARG A 154 14.59 -13.88 -12.50
CA ARG A 154 15.42 -14.00 -11.28
C ARG A 154 15.89 -15.41 -10.99
N PHE A 155 14.99 -16.39 -11.11
CA PHE A 155 15.24 -17.78 -10.68
C PHE A 155 15.51 -18.73 -11.84
N GLY A 156 15.39 -18.27 -13.10
CA GLY A 156 15.58 -19.10 -14.28
C GLY A 156 14.38 -20.01 -14.58
N ARG A 157 14.60 -21.06 -15.40
CA ARG A 157 13.53 -21.95 -15.91
C ARG A 157 13.16 -23.09 -14.96
N ALA A 158 14.05 -23.44 -14.03
CA ALA A 158 13.92 -24.56 -13.10
C ALA A 158 13.66 -24.01 -11.69
N VAL A 159 12.40 -24.00 -11.28
CA VAL A 159 11.94 -23.28 -10.09
C VAL A 159 11.03 -24.18 -9.27
N ARG A 160 11.16 -24.13 -7.94
CA ARG A 160 10.22 -24.79 -7.02
C ARG A 160 9.40 -23.73 -6.30
N VAL A 161 8.14 -24.05 -6.07
CA VAL A 161 7.18 -23.14 -5.45
C VAL A 161 6.40 -23.81 -4.35
N ALA A 162 6.05 -23.02 -3.34
CA ALA A 162 5.17 -23.41 -2.26
C ALA A 162 4.05 -22.37 -2.16
N LEU A 163 2.81 -22.84 -2.14
CA LEU A 163 1.64 -21.98 -2.02
C LEU A 163 1.19 -21.98 -0.56
N TYR A 164 1.01 -20.81 0.01
CA TYR A 164 0.55 -20.65 1.39
C TYR A 164 -0.30 -19.37 1.53
N ALA A 165 -1.17 -19.34 2.53
CA ALA A 165 -2.05 -18.21 2.79
C ALA A 165 -1.86 -17.77 4.25
N PRO A 166 -0.98 -16.80 4.53
CA PRO A 166 -0.76 -16.37 5.91
C PRO A 166 -2.05 -15.76 6.48
N ASN A 167 -2.35 -16.06 7.75
CA ASN A 167 -3.51 -15.47 8.41
C ASN A 167 -3.32 -13.96 8.52
N GLU A 168 -4.30 -13.20 8.01
CA GLU A 168 -4.39 -11.78 8.27
C GLU A 168 -4.85 -11.57 9.73
N PRO A 169 -4.06 -10.93 10.59
CA PRO A 169 -4.51 -10.59 11.92
C PRO A 169 -5.69 -9.62 11.84
N VAL A 170 -6.85 -10.02 12.35
CA VAL A 170 -8.08 -9.19 12.37
C VAL A 170 -7.92 -7.88 13.16
N LEU A 171 -6.88 -7.77 13.98
CA LEU A 171 -6.56 -6.57 14.75
C LEU A 171 -5.04 -6.39 14.85
N ASP A 172 -4.48 -5.57 13.96
CA ASP A 172 -3.10 -5.14 14.05
C ASP A 172 -2.89 -4.09 15.14
N TYR A 173 -1.71 -4.09 15.76
CA TYR A 173 -1.30 -3.01 16.68
C TYR A 173 -1.39 -1.63 16.01
N ASN A 174 -1.06 -1.55 14.72
CA ASN A 174 -1.20 -0.31 13.94
C ASN A 174 -2.64 0.21 13.94
N MET A 175 -3.65 -0.67 13.81
CA MET A 175 -5.06 -0.28 13.86
C MET A 175 -5.45 0.26 15.23
N VAL A 176 -4.95 -0.37 16.30
CA VAL A 176 -5.17 0.09 17.67
C VAL A 176 -4.53 1.46 17.91
N VAL A 177 -3.30 1.68 17.43
CA VAL A 177 -2.59 2.95 17.57
C VAL A 177 -3.32 4.08 16.85
N ILE A 178 -3.71 3.88 15.58
CA ILE A 178 -4.46 4.92 14.84
C ILE A 178 -5.82 5.19 15.48
N PHE A 179 -6.48 4.18 16.04
CA PHE A 179 -7.75 4.35 16.74
C PHE A 179 -7.58 5.23 17.99
N ILE A 180 -6.59 4.93 18.84
CA ILE A 180 -6.29 5.72 20.04
C ILE A 180 -5.90 7.15 19.65
N MET A 181 -5.08 7.34 18.61
CA MET A 181 -4.72 8.67 18.12
C MET A 181 -5.94 9.45 17.61
N ALA A 182 -6.84 8.80 16.86
CA ALA A 182 -8.05 9.44 16.34
C ALA A 182 -8.99 9.88 17.48
N VAL A 183 -9.33 8.96 18.40
CA VAL A 183 -10.21 9.25 19.54
C VAL A 183 -9.59 10.28 20.47
N GLY A 184 -8.28 10.17 20.74
CA GLY A 184 -7.54 11.15 21.54
C GLY A 184 -7.56 12.55 20.91
N THR A 185 -7.34 12.65 19.61
CA THR A 185 -7.37 13.93 18.88
C THR A 185 -8.76 14.57 18.94
N VAL A 186 -9.82 13.79 18.73
CA VAL A 186 -11.21 14.27 18.81
C VAL A 186 -11.55 14.72 20.22
N ALA A 187 -11.18 13.94 21.25
CA ALA A 187 -11.44 14.27 22.65
C ALA A 187 -10.72 15.57 23.08
N ILE A 188 -9.43 15.69 22.75
CA ILE A 188 -8.62 16.89 23.07
C ILE A 188 -9.15 18.11 22.29
N GLY A 189 -9.45 17.93 20.99
CA GLY A 189 -10.01 18.98 20.15
C GLY A 189 -11.36 19.49 20.66
N GLY A 190 -12.26 18.57 21.03
CA GLY A 190 -13.56 18.89 21.59
C GLY A 190 -13.46 19.59 22.95
N HIS A 191 -12.60 19.09 23.85
CA HIS A 191 -12.36 19.70 25.16
C HIS A 191 -11.80 21.12 25.03
N TRP A 192 -10.83 21.34 24.13
CA TRP A 192 -10.22 22.65 23.95
C TRP A 192 -11.17 23.66 23.28
N ALA A 193 -11.97 23.22 22.31
CA ALA A 193 -13.01 24.05 21.70
C ALA A 193 -14.04 24.51 22.74
N GLY A 194 -14.56 23.58 23.57
CA GLY A 194 -15.50 23.90 24.63
C GLY A 194 -14.93 24.82 25.72
N SER A 195 -13.69 24.56 26.16
CA SER A 195 -13.04 25.37 27.22
C SER A 195 -12.76 26.82 26.77
N ARG A 196 -12.42 27.04 25.50
CA ARG A 196 -12.25 28.39 24.95
C ARG A 196 -13.56 29.16 24.92
N ASP A 197 -14.67 28.51 24.58
CA ASP A 197 -15.99 29.13 24.58
C ASP A 197 -16.46 29.48 25.99
N VAL A 198 -16.28 28.59 26.98
CA VAL A 198 -16.62 28.87 28.38
C VAL A 198 -15.81 30.04 28.91
N LYS A 199 -14.50 30.08 28.67
CA LYS A 199 -13.64 31.20 29.10
C LYS A 199 -14.03 32.52 28.42
N LYS A 200 -14.43 32.48 27.15
CA LYS A 200 -14.86 33.66 26.38
C LYS A 200 -16.21 34.18 26.88
N ARG A 201 -17.16 33.29 27.18
CA ARG A 201 -18.45 33.63 27.80
C ARG A 201 -18.26 34.18 29.22
N TYR A 202 -17.42 33.55 30.04
CA TYR A 202 -17.10 34.03 31.40
C TYR A 202 -16.46 35.44 31.38
N MET A 203 -15.52 35.70 30.47
CA MET A 203 -14.89 37.02 30.32
C MET A 203 -15.84 38.07 29.72
N LYS A 204 -16.84 37.66 28.93
CA LYS A 204 -17.89 38.55 28.42
C LYS A 204 -18.86 38.93 29.54
N HIS A 205 -19.30 37.94 30.34
CA HIS A 205 -20.16 38.16 31.51
C HIS A 205 -19.52 39.10 32.54
N LYS A 206 -18.22 38.93 32.84
CA LYS A 206 -17.48 39.83 33.75
C LYS A 206 -17.31 41.26 33.22
N ARG A 207 -17.55 41.50 31.92
CA ARG A 207 -17.43 42.82 31.28
C ARG A 207 -18.80 43.50 31.10
N ASP A 208 -19.89 42.74 31.13
CA ASP A 208 -21.28 43.19 30.95
C ASP A 208 -22.09 43.31 32.25
N ASP A 209 -21.50 43.14 33.44
CA ASP A 209 -22.15 43.39 34.74
C ASP A 209 -22.58 44.87 34.97
N GLY A 210 -22.63 45.69 33.91
CA GLY A 210 -23.09 47.08 33.89
C GLY A 210 -24.25 47.41 32.97
N LEU A 211 -24.69 46.57 32.01
CA LEU A 211 -25.92 46.82 31.26
C LEU A 211 -26.40 45.57 30.48
N GLU A 212 -27.58 45.10 30.87
CA GLU A 212 -28.58 44.33 30.11
C GLU A 212 -28.26 42.89 29.65
N LYS A 213 -29.18 42.00 30.03
CA LYS A 213 -29.32 40.60 29.61
C LYS A 213 -29.16 40.45 28.10
N GLN A 214 -28.05 39.86 27.65
CA GLN A 214 -28.02 39.18 26.36
C GLN A 214 -28.26 37.69 26.61
N GLU A 215 -29.53 37.34 26.45
CA GLU A 215 -30.09 36.06 26.05
C GLU A 215 -29.02 35.08 25.57
N ASP A 216 -28.87 33.99 26.34
CA ASP A 216 -28.22 32.77 25.91
C ASP A 216 -28.94 32.21 24.67
N GLU A 217 -28.62 32.75 23.50
CA GLU A 217 -28.69 31.96 22.27
C GLU A 217 -27.46 31.05 22.27
N ALA A 218 -27.52 30.03 23.14
CA ALA A 218 -26.97 28.75 22.78
C ALA A 218 -27.66 28.41 21.46
N VAL A 219 -27.02 28.76 20.34
CA VAL A 219 -27.49 28.46 18.99
C VAL A 219 -27.87 26.99 19.02
N ASP A 220 -29.18 26.73 19.09
CA ASP A 220 -29.72 25.39 18.98
C ASP A 220 -29.08 24.83 17.73
N VAL A 221 -28.33 23.74 17.90
CA VAL A 221 -27.77 22.98 16.79
C VAL A 221 -28.97 22.53 15.98
N THR A 222 -29.38 23.37 15.02
CA THR A 222 -30.70 23.24 14.41
C THR A 222 -30.67 21.91 13.68
N PRO A 223 -31.69 21.04 13.81
CA PRO A 223 -31.74 19.78 13.07
C PRO A 223 -31.51 20.00 11.56
N VAL A 224 -31.84 21.20 11.05
CA VAL A 224 -31.51 21.67 9.70
C VAL A 224 -30.00 21.79 9.46
N MET A 225 -29.22 22.41 10.36
CA MET A 225 -27.76 22.52 10.24
C MET A 225 -27.09 21.15 10.27
N THR A 226 -27.58 20.25 11.13
CA THR A 226 -27.12 18.85 11.17
C THR A 226 -27.44 18.12 9.86
N CYS A 227 -28.65 18.29 9.32
CA CYS A 227 -29.05 17.68 8.04
C CYS A 227 -28.18 18.18 6.88
N VAL A 228 -27.93 19.50 6.80
CA VAL A 228 -27.04 20.09 5.79
C VAL A 228 -25.63 19.52 5.91
N PHE A 229 -25.09 19.40 7.12
CA PHE A 229 -23.77 18.81 7.35
C PHE A 229 -23.69 17.36 6.88
N VAL A 230 -24.69 16.54 7.22
CA VAL A 230 -24.74 15.13 6.79
C VAL A 230 -24.79 15.03 5.27
N VAL A 231 -25.63 15.82 4.59
CA VAL A 231 -25.71 15.83 3.12
C VAL A 231 -24.37 16.24 2.49
N MET A 232 -23.72 17.28 3.02
CA MET A 232 -22.40 17.70 2.56
C MET A 232 -21.35 16.60 2.72
N CYS A 233 -21.28 15.94 3.89
CA CYS A 233 -20.39 14.81 4.13
C CYS A 233 -20.67 13.63 3.18
N CYS A 234 -21.94 13.25 3.01
CA CYS A 234 -22.33 12.19 2.09
C CYS A 234 -21.96 12.53 0.64
N SER A 235 -22.18 13.77 0.20
CA SER A 235 -21.81 14.20 -1.15
C SER A 235 -20.30 14.12 -1.40
N MET A 236 -19.48 14.51 -0.42
CA MET A 236 -18.02 14.40 -0.48
C MET A 236 -17.56 12.94 -0.62
N LEU A 237 -18.19 12.01 0.12
CA LEU A 237 -17.88 10.58 0.01
C LEU A 237 -18.27 10.00 -1.35
N VAL A 238 -19.43 10.36 -1.88
CA VAL A 238 -19.89 9.91 -3.22
C VAL A 238 -18.99 10.48 -4.32
N LEU A 239 -18.60 11.74 -4.22
CA LEU A 239 -17.65 12.36 -5.14
C LEU A 239 -16.30 11.62 -5.12
N LEU A 240 -15.77 11.30 -3.93
CA LEU A 240 -14.54 10.53 -3.79
C LEU A 240 -14.65 9.12 -4.39
N TYR A 241 -15.83 8.50 -4.36
CA TYR A 241 -16.05 7.20 -4.98
C TYR A 241 -15.98 7.27 -6.52
N TYR A 242 -16.63 8.25 -7.15
CA TYR A 242 -16.65 8.38 -8.61
C TYR A 242 -15.39 9.04 -9.20
N PHE A 243 -14.79 10.01 -8.50
CA PHE A 243 -13.66 10.82 -8.98
C PHE A 243 -12.40 10.65 -8.11
N TYR A 244 -12.20 9.43 -7.58
CA TYR A 244 -11.10 9.10 -6.67
C TYR A 244 -9.73 9.61 -7.16
N ASP A 245 -9.42 9.37 -8.44
CA ASP A 245 -8.11 9.67 -9.02
C ASP A 245 -7.73 11.16 -8.98
N HIS A 246 -8.71 12.08 -9.02
CA HIS A 246 -8.43 13.52 -8.97
C HIS A 246 -8.67 14.09 -7.57
N LEU A 247 -9.75 13.67 -6.90
CA LEU A 247 -10.13 14.21 -5.59
C LEU A 247 -9.18 13.80 -4.48
N VAL A 248 -8.50 12.66 -4.59
CA VAL A 248 -7.49 12.26 -3.60
C VAL A 248 -6.38 13.31 -3.48
N TYR A 249 -5.89 13.85 -4.60
CA TYR A 249 -4.85 14.88 -4.60
C TYR A 249 -5.36 16.21 -4.04
N VAL A 250 -6.61 16.56 -4.33
CA VAL A 250 -7.25 17.77 -3.78
C VAL A 250 -7.41 17.67 -2.26
N VAL A 251 -7.87 16.52 -1.74
CA VAL A 251 -8.02 16.28 -0.31
C VAL A 251 -6.66 16.29 0.39
N ILE A 252 -5.63 15.65 -0.19
CA ILE A 252 -4.26 15.71 0.33
C ILE A 252 -3.77 17.16 0.38
N GLY A 253 -3.99 17.95 -0.67
CA GLY A 253 -3.63 19.37 -0.70
C GLY A 253 -4.31 20.17 0.41
N ILE A 254 -5.63 20.03 0.57
CA ILE A 254 -6.39 20.71 1.63
C ILE A 254 -5.92 20.26 3.02
N PHE A 255 -5.67 18.96 3.21
CA PHE A 255 -5.16 18.42 4.46
C PHE A 255 -3.79 19.01 4.82
N CYS A 256 -2.87 19.10 3.86
CA CYS A 256 -1.55 19.71 4.06
C CYS A 256 -1.65 21.21 4.40
N LEU A 257 -2.59 21.94 3.81
CA LEU A 257 -2.83 23.36 4.14
C LEU A 257 -3.44 23.51 5.55
N ALA A 258 -4.41 22.67 5.89
CA ALA A 258 -5.05 22.67 7.21
C ALA A 258 -4.07 22.27 8.30
N SER A 259 -3.26 21.23 8.10
CA SER A 259 -2.24 20.76 9.03
C SER A 259 -1.13 21.80 9.22
N SER A 260 -0.67 22.44 8.14
CA SER A 260 0.28 23.57 8.21
C SER A 260 -0.25 24.71 9.08
N THR A 261 -1.52 25.07 8.89
CA THR A 261 -2.18 26.16 9.63
C THR A 261 -2.39 25.80 11.11
N GLY A 262 -2.78 24.55 11.38
CA GLY A 262 -2.91 24.02 12.74
C GLY A 262 -1.55 24.00 13.47
N LEU A 263 -0.53 23.47 12.82
CA LEU A 263 0.84 23.40 13.36
C LEU A 263 1.41 24.80 13.62
N TYR A 264 1.20 25.73 12.69
CA TYR A 264 1.57 27.14 12.87
C TYR A 264 0.90 27.73 14.12
N SER A 265 -0.39 27.48 14.30
CA SER A 265 -1.15 27.99 15.46
C SER A 265 -0.67 27.39 16.78
N CYS A 266 -0.31 26.10 16.79
CA CYS A 266 0.23 25.41 17.95
C CYS A 266 1.64 25.87 18.32
N LEU A 267 2.51 26.11 17.34
CA LEU A 267 3.90 26.49 17.54
C LEU A 267 4.11 28.00 17.74
N ALA A 268 3.22 28.84 17.22
CA ALA A 268 3.26 30.30 17.36
C ALA A 268 3.49 30.80 18.82
N PRO A 269 2.78 30.31 19.86
CA PRO A 269 3.02 30.74 21.24
C PRO A 269 4.41 30.33 21.76
N PHE A 270 4.95 29.18 21.34
CA PHE A 270 6.29 28.73 21.72
C PHE A 270 7.38 29.59 21.07
N VAL A 271 7.27 29.86 19.77
CA VAL A 271 8.23 30.70 19.04
C VAL A 271 8.23 32.14 19.53
N ARG A 272 7.08 32.65 20.00
CA ARG A 272 7.02 33.99 20.62
C ARG A 272 7.77 34.08 21.95
N ARG A 273 7.90 32.96 22.69
CA ARG A 273 8.63 32.88 23.96
C ARG A 273 10.15 32.73 23.79
N LEU A 274 10.62 32.32 22.60
CA LEU A 274 12.06 32.22 22.34
C LEU A 274 12.68 33.62 22.10
N PRO A 275 13.82 33.95 22.73
CA PRO A 275 14.45 35.27 22.63
C PRO A 275 15.25 35.51 21.34
N PHE A 276 15.35 34.52 20.44
CA PHE A 276 16.16 34.57 19.21
C PHE A 276 15.45 35.30 18.03
N CYS A 277 16.24 35.89 17.12
CA CYS A 277 15.80 36.51 15.85
C CYS A 277 14.69 37.58 15.97
N LYS A 278 14.99 38.71 16.62
CA LYS A 278 14.09 39.89 16.73
C LYS A 278 14.06 40.79 15.47
N CYS A 279 14.76 40.41 14.41
CA CYS A 279 14.85 41.20 13.18
C CYS A 279 13.45 41.39 12.55
N ARG A 280 13.12 42.64 12.25
CA ARG A 280 11.87 43.05 11.62
C ARG A 280 12.14 43.26 10.13
N VAL A 281 11.32 42.67 9.26
CA VAL A 281 11.50 42.80 7.81
C VAL A 281 11.34 44.28 7.42
N PRO A 282 12.28 44.88 6.66
CA PRO A 282 12.19 46.26 6.18
C PRO A 282 11.03 46.44 5.17
N ASP A 283 10.58 47.69 4.98
CA ASP A 283 9.39 48.04 4.21
C ASP A 283 9.53 47.62 2.73
N ASN A 284 8.69 46.67 2.31
CA ASN A 284 8.47 46.35 0.90
C ASN A 284 7.01 46.68 0.55
N SER A 285 6.80 47.33 -0.59
CA SER A 285 5.53 47.79 -1.16
C SER A 285 4.63 46.65 -1.68
N LEU A 286 4.55 45.52 -0.95
CA LEU A 286 3.67 44.39 -1.27
C LEU A 286 2.38 44.47 -0.43
N PRO A 287 1.18 44.47 -1.05
CA PRO A 287 -0.10 44.73 -0.38
C PRO A 287 -0.46 43.71 0.73
N TYR A 288 0.14 42.52 0.73
CA TYR A 288 -0.07 41.49 1.76
C TYR A 288 0.77 41.71 3.04
N PHE A 289 1.83 42.53 2.98
CA PHE A 289 2.83 42.72 4.06
C PHE A 289 2.65 44.01 4.88
N HIS A 290 1.48 44.66 4.83
CA HIS A 290 1.23 45.92 5.55
C HIS A 290 1.36 45.82 7.08
N LYS A 291 1.21 44.63 7.66
CA LYS A 291 1.45 44.37 9.09
C LYS A 291 2.84 43.75 9.26
N ARG A 292 3.87 44.56 9.58
CA ARG A 292 5.28 44.15 9.79
C ARG A 292 5.41 42.77 10.48
N PRO A 293 5.53 41.65 9.74
CA PRO A 293 5.62 40.34 10.36
C PRO A 293 7.05 40.17 10.87
N GLN A 294 7.20 39.66 12.08
CA GLN A 294 8.52 39.34 12.63
C GLN A 294 9.12 38.18 11.82
N ALA A 295 10.41 38.24 11.48
CA ALA A 295 11.07 37.23 10.66
C ALA A 295 10.87 35.80 11.23
N ARG A 296 10.83 35.67 12.56
CA ARG A 296 10.53 34.41 13.27
C ARG A 296 9.18 33.79 12.93
N MET A 297 8.14 34.60 12.67
CA MET A 297 6.80 34.09 12.32
C MET A 297 6.76 33.61 10.87
N LEU A 298 7.54 34.24 9.99
CA LEU A 298 7.69 33.80 8.60
C LEU A 298 8.47 32.49 8.53
N LEU A 299 9.55 32.38 9.30
CA LEU A 299 10.36 31.15 9.40
C LEU A 299 9.52 29.99 9.96
N LEU A 300 8.66 30.25 10.96
CA LEU A 300 7.74 29.24 11.47
C LEU A 300 6.73 28.79 10.41
N ALA A 301 6.18 29.71 9.61
CA ALA A 301 5.25 29.37 8.53
C ALA A 301 5.94 28.49 7.47
N LEU A 302 7.15 28.86 7.05
CA LEU A 302 7.97 28.06 6.13
C LEU A 302 8.27 26.67 6.69
N PHE A 303 8.62 26.57 7.97
CA PHE A 303 8.84 25.28 8.64
C PHE A 303 7.57 24.40 8.62
N CYS A 304 6.40 24.97 8.93
CA CYS A 304 5.14 24.22 8.94
C CYS A 304 4.75 23.72 7.54
N VAL A 305 4.97 24.53 6.51
CA VAL A 305 4.77 24.13 5.11
C VAL A 305 5.76 23.06 4.70
N ALA A 306 7.04 23.21 5.04
CA ALA A 306 8.08 22.22 4.71
C ALA A 306 7.78 20.85 5.31
N VAL A 307 7.37 20.79 6.58
CA VAL A 307 6.97 19.54 7.24
C VAL A 307 5.79 18.87 6.51
N SER A 308 4.79 19.65 6.12
CA SER A 308 3.61 19.13 5.41
C SER A 308 3.94 18.65 3.99
N VAL A 309 4.83 19.34 3.29
CA VAL A 309 5.32 18.93 1.96
C VAL A 309 6.15 17.65 2.04
N VAL A 310 7.07 17.57 3.01
CA VAL A 310 7.89 16.37 3.24
C VAL A 310 6.99 15.16 3.52
N TRP A 311 5.99 15.31 4.38
CA TRP A 311 5.00 14.25 4.64
C TRP A 311 4.24 13.85 3.36
N GLY A 312 3.80 14.82 2.56
CA GLY A 312 3.11 14.56 1.29
C GLY A 312 3.97 13.80 0.27
N ILE A 313 5.27 14.10 0.18
CA ILE A 313 6.21 13.42 -0.72
C ILE A 313 6.41 11.97 -0.27
N PHE A 314 6.73 11.75 1.02
CA PHE A 314 6.93 10.39 1.55
C PHE A 314 5.70 9.51 1.39
N ARG A 315 4.48 10.07 1.55
CA ARG A 315 3.24 9.33 1.33
C ARG A 315 3.06 8.88 -0.12
N ASN A 316 3.52 9.66 -1.08
CA ASN A 316 3.43 9.31 -2.50
C ASN A 316 4.47 8.24 -2.90
N GLU A 317 5.61 8.15 -2.20
CA GLU A 317 6.62 7.11 -2.46
C GLU A 317 6.12 5.70 -2.19
N ASP A 318 5.23 5.49 -1.20
CA ASP A 318 4.62 4.19 -0.93
C ASP A 318 3.71 3.72 -2.09
N HIS A 319 2.97 4.65 -2.71
CA HIS A 319 2.17 4.38 -3.91
C HIS A 319 3.05 4.21 -5.17
N LEU A 320 4.15 4.95 -5.26
CA LEU A 320 5.12 4.85 -6.35
C LEU A 320 5.95 3.56 -6.26
N ARG A 321 6.24 2.98 -5.09
CA ARG A 321 6.94 1.68 -4.98
C ARG A 321 6.16 0.51 -5.61
N HIS A 322 4.84 0.57 -5.64
CA HIS A 322 4.01 -0.40 -6.34
C HIS A 322 3.83 -0.11 -7.84
N ARG A 323 4.17 1.10 -8.30
CA ARG A 323 4.04 1.55 -9.71
C ARG A 323 5.37 1.66 -10.44
N ALA A 324 6.46 1.87 -9.73
CA ALA A 324 7.82 1.90 -10.23
C ALA A 324 8.32 0.45 -10.34
N PRO A 325 8.48 -0.11 -11.54
CA PRO A 325 9.56 -1.06 -11.73
C PRO A 325 10.85 -0.37 -11.26
N GLY A 326 11.62 -1.08 -10.44
CA GLY A 326 12.77 -0.49 -9.76
C GLY A 326 13.68 0.27 -10.73
N ASP A 327 13.92 1.53 -10.40
CA ASP A 327 15.05 2.35 -10.83
C ASP A 327 15.20 3.54 -9.87
N ILE A 328 15.31 3.27 -8.55
CA ILE A 328 15.90 4.22 -7.59
C ILE A 328 16.86 3.44 -6.67
N TYR A 329 17.74 2.68 -7.31
CA TYR A 329 19.12 2.52 -6.88
C TYR A 329 19.95 2.58 -8.16
N GLY A 330 19.93 3.73 -8.82
CA GLY A 330 21.03 4.11 -9.69
C GLY A 330 22.29 4.23 -8.82
N PRO A 331 23.45 3.74 -9.28
CA PRO A 331 24.68 3.84 -8.51
C PRO A 331 25.03 5.31 -8.31
N GLY A 332 25.59 5.63 -7.14
CA GLY A 332 26.24 6.92 -6.90
C GLY A 332 27.29 7.22 -7.98
N PRO A 333 27.73 8.48 -8.08
CA PRO A 333 28.37 9.01 -9.28
C PRO A 333 29.71 8.34 -9.51
N HIS A 334 29.77 7.42 -10.46
CA HIS A 334 31.02 7.01 -11.08
C HIS A 334 31.02 7.49 -12.53
N ALA A 335 31.97 8.39 -12.74
CA ALA A 335 32.50 8.91 -13.99
C ALA A 335 32.15 8.10 -15.25
N ALA A 336 31.64 8.83 -16.25
CA ALA A 336 31.63 8.40 -17.64
C ALA A 336 33.05 8.06 -18.12
N TRP A 337 33.24 6.86 -18.67
CA TRP A 337 34.34 6.50 -19.59
C TRP A 337 33.86 5.35 -20.51
N PRO A 338 34.44 5.21 -21.72
CA PRO A 338 33.72 4.93 -22.95
C PRO A 338 33.64 3.44 -23.25
N ALA A 339 32.73 3.09 -24.15
CA ALA A 339 32.67 1.77 -24.79
C ALA A 339 34.03 1.38 -25.39
N CYS A 340 34.51 0.17 -25.09
CA CYS A 340 35.60 -0.46 -25.82
C CYS A 340 35.04 -1.49 -26.84
N PRO A 341 35.62 -1.56 -28.05
CA PRO A 341 35.13 -2.35 -29.18
C PRO A 341 35.50 -3.84 -29.04
N PRO A 342 34.89 -4.74 -29.83
CA PRO A 342 35.21 -6.16 -29.77
C PRO A 342 36.56 -6.44 -30.43
N LEU A 343 37.35 -7.34 -29.88
CA LEU A 343 38.46 -7.95 -30.61
C LEU A 343 38.47 -9.49 -30.47
N PRO A 344 39.09 -10.18 -31.45
CA PRO A 344 38.68 -11.49 -31.91
C PRO A 344 39.56 -12.62 -31.39
N GLY A 345 39.06 -13.86 -31.50
CA GLY A 345 39.90 -15.03 -31.76
C GLY A 345 40.47 -15.76 -30.53
N ALA A 346 39.93 -16.97 -30.34
CA ALA A 346 40.54 -18.21 -29.83
C ALA A 346 41.90 -18.16 -29.09
N LEU A 347 41.92 -18.69 -27.85
CA LEU A 347 42.96 -19.64 -27.43
C LEU A 347 42.52 -20.54 -26.26
N HIS A 348 43.23 -21.66 -26.15
CA HIS A 348 42.84 -22.98 -25.66
C HIS A 348 42.99 -23.22 -24.14
N ALA A 349 42.37 -24.34 -23.75
CA ALA A 349 42.50 -25.17 -22.54
C ALA A 349 43.81 -25.10 -21.73
N GLY A 350 43.64 -24.98 -20.42
CA GLY A 350 44.61 -25.38 -19.40
C GLY A 350 45.26 -24.23 -18.64
N ASP A 351 44.54 -23.62 -17.69
CA ASP A 351 45.17 -22.89 -16.58
C ASP A 351 44.31 -23.02 -15.31
N GLU A 352 44.96 -23.49 -14.25
CA GLU A 352 44.42 -23.79 -12.93
C GLU A 352 44.55 -22.54 -12.03
N LEU A 353 43.45 -21.94 -11.59
CA LEU A 353 43.48 -20.86 -10.59
C LEU A 353 42.80 -21.26 -9.29
N ARG A 354 43.63 -21.51 -8.27
CA ARG A 354 43.26 -21.62 -6.85
C ARG A 354 42.76 -20.27 -6.33
N CYS A 355 41.56 -20.24 -5.75
CA CYS A 355 41.12 -19.14 -4.88
C CYS A 355 41.07 -19.64 -3.43
N GLY A 356 42.02 -19.17 -2.62
CA GLY A 356 42.01 -19.34 -1.18
C GLY A 356 40.97 -18.43 -0.51
N THR A 357 40.37 -18.95 0.56
CA THR A 357 39.53 -18.26 1.53
C THR A 357 40.19 -17.01 2.11
N LEU A 358 39.64 -15.80 1.90
CA LEU A 358 39.72 -14.68 2.85
C LEU A 358 38.82 -13.48 2.45
N ALA A 359 38.05 -13.01 3.45
CA ALA A 359 37.41 -11.70 3.69
C ALA A 359 36.96 -10.76 2.54
N PRO A 360 35.77 -10.14 2.64
CA PRO A 360 35.29 -9.15 1.67
C PRO A 360 36.07 -7.84 1.84
N GLY A 361 36.93 -7.49 0.88
CA GLY A 361 37.59 -6.18 0.85
C GLY A 361 39.01 -6.11 0.27
N ALA A 362 39.58 -7.18 -0.29
CA ALA A 362 40.89 -7.14 -0.94
C ALA A 362 40.78 -7.48 -2.43
N GLY A 363 41.15 -6.52 -3.29
CA GLY A 363 41.25 -6.71 -4.74
C GLY A 363 42.49 -7.51 -5.14
N CYS A 364 42.40 -8.25 -6.24
CA CYS A 364 43.55 -8.94 -6.84
C CYS A 364 44.34 -7.97 -7.74
N VAL A 365 45.65 -7.95 -7.56
CA VAL A 365 46.61 -7.20 -8.38
C VAL A 365 47.28 -8.17 -9.35
N LEU A 366 47.23 -7.86 -10.64
CA LEU A 366 48.07 -8.48 -11.66
C LEU A 366 48.58 -7.37 -12.58
N ASP A 367 49.91 -7.35 -12.76
CA ASP A 367 50.66 -6.54 -13.72
C ASP A 367 50.53 -5.01 -13.66
N GLY A 368 50.71 -4.44 -12.46
CA GLY A 368 51.30 -3.10 -12.33
C GLY A 368 50.50 -1.90 -12.88
N GLN A 369 49.24 -2.06 -13.26
CA GLN A 369 48.34 -0.95 -13.60
C GLN A 369 46.97 -1.13 -12.93
N ARG A 370 46.54 -0.10 -12.19
CA ARG A 370 45.16 0.00 -11.67
C ARG A 370 44.21 0.16 -12.85
N LEU A 371 43.34 -0.82 -13.06
CA LEU A 371 42.13 -0.68 -13.88
C LEU A 371 40.91 -0.99 -13.00
N CYS A 372 39.85 -0.18 -13.20
CA CYS A 372 38.73 0.15 -12.31
C CYS A 372 38.00 -0.98 -11.57
#